data_AF-A0AAI8VGP8-F1
#
_entry.id   AF-A0AAI8VGP8-F1
#
_cell.length_a   1.000
_cell.length_b   1.000
_cell.length_c   1.000
_cell.angle_alpha   90.00
_cell.angle_beta   90.00
_cell.angle_gamma   90.00
#
_symmetry.space_group_name_H-M   'P 1'
#
loop_
_entity.id
_entity.type
_entity.pdbx_description
1 polymer ?
#
loop_
_entity_poly.entity_id
_entity_poly.type
_entity_poly.pdbx_seq_one_letter_code
_entity_poly.pdbx_strand_id
1 'polypeptide(L)'
;MPAEIHGFKSSDIHARIQLLIDGLVNIKDKTGEFLMTLADGRVIDTKGWNDWEWTHGIGLNGIWAYYSLTGDDKYLDIIEDWFANRFAAGGTTKNINTMAVFLTLAYVYEKTGNQTYLPWLDSWAEWSYHDLERTKYGGMQHITYLEVNDQQLWDDTLMMTVMPLAKIGKLLNRPHYVDEAKRQFLLHIKYLFDTKTGLFFHGWTFHEGGHNFADARWARGNAWLTIVIPEFLELLDLPANDPIRTHLLDTLNAQCEALKPLQTPSGLWRTLLDQPEDEGSYVESSATAGFAFGILKAQRKKYIGKEYQAVAFQAVQAVLDNINAEGELLNTSFGTGMGHDLQHYKDIPITSMPYGQAMAIMVLVEFLRVFI
;
A
#
# COMPACT_ATOMS: atom_id res chain seq x y z
N MET A 1 -7.50 -3.70 28.88
CA MET A 1 -7.85 -3.84 27.45
C MET A 1 -9.05 -4.76 27.37
N PRO A 2 -10.20 -4.30 26.84
CA PRO A 2 -11.37 -5.16 26.64
C PRO A 2 -11.00 -6.37 25.77
N ALA A 3 -11.48 -7.56 26.14
CA ALA A 3 -11.25 -8.77 25.35
C ALA A 3 -12.17 -8.83 24.11
N GLU A 4 -13.29 -8.10 24.14
CA GLU A 4 -14.32 -8.08 23.10
C GLU A 4 -14.83 -6.65 22.88
N ILE A 5 -14.95 -6.26 21.61
CA ILE A 5 -15.48 -4.96 21.16
C ILE A 5 -16.35 -5.21 19.94
N HIS A 6 -17.59 -4.73 19.94
CA HIS A 6 -18.51 -4.83 18.79
C HIS A 6 -18.67 -6.26 18.22
N GLY A 7 -18.59 -7.30 19.08
CA GLY A 7 -18.68 -8.71 18.68
C GLY A 7 -17.37 -9.34 18.20
N PHE A 8 -16.29 -8.55 18.10
CA PHE A 8 -14.96 -9.02 17.77
C PHE A 8 -14.18 -9.35 19.04
N LYS A 9 -13.48 -10.49 19.05
CA LYS A 9 -12.55 -10.84 20.13
C LYS A 9 -11.12 -10.57 19.70
N SER A 10 -10.34 -9.92 20.55
CA SER A 10 -8.93 -9.63 20.26
C SER A 10 -8.12 -10.91 19.97
N SER A 11 -8.40 -12.01 20.68
CA SER A 11 -7.77 -13.33 20.45
C SER A 11 -7.97 -13.84 19.03
N ASP A 12 -9.16 -13.65 18.48
CA ASP A 12 -9.53 -14.16 17.16
C ASP A 12 -8.83 -13.34 16.08
N ILE A 13 -8.71 -12.03 16.27
CA ILE A 13 -7.95 -11.14 15.39
C ILE A 13 -6.46 -11.50 15.40
N HIS A 14 -5.87 -11.74 16.58
CA HIS A 14 -4.48 -12.21 16.69
C HIS A 14 -4.25 -13.53 15.94
N ALA A 15 -5.17 -14.50 16.10
CA ALA A 15 -5.09 -15.78 15.41
C ALA A 15 -5.18 -15.63 13.88
N ARG A 16 -6.02 -14.71 13.39
CA ARG A 16 -6.13 -14.42 11.95
C ARG A 16 -4.88 -13.74 11.39
N ILE A 17 -4.29 -12.80 12.11
CA ILE A 17 -3.02 -12.17 11.70
C ILE A 17 -1.91 -13.21 11.61
N GLN A 18 -1.80 -14.09 12.62
CA GLN A 18 -0.84 -15.19 12.62
C GLN A 18 -1.00 -16.10 11.40
N LEU A 19 -2.24 -16.53 11.14
CA LEU A 19 -2.56 -17.36 9.97
C LEU A 19 -2.20 -16.68 8.64
N LEU A 20 -2.48 -15.38 8.49
CA LEU A 20 -2.11 -14.61 7.30
C LEU A 20 -0.60 -14.47 7.13
N ILE A 21 0.14 -14.23 8.21
CA ILE A 21 1.61 -14.15 8.17
C ILE A 21 2.18 -15.51 7.76
N ASP A 22 1.70 -16.60 8.36
CA ASP A 22 2.11 -17.95 8.01
C ASP A 22 1.81 -18.26 6.54
N GLY A 23 0.62 -17.89 6.05
CA GLY A 23 0.24 -18.03 4.64
C GLY A 23 1.12 -17.21 3.70
N LEU A 24 1.43 -15.96 4.06
CA LEU A 24 2.26 -15.03 3.29
C LEU A 24 3.70 -15.53 3.15
N VAL A 25 4.36 -15.94 4.24
CA VAL A 25 5.78 -16.35 4.20
C VAL A 25 5.98 -17.74 3.59
N ASN A 26 4.91 -18.55 3.52
CA ASN A 26 4.94 -19.89 2.94
C ASN A 26 4.29 -19.97 1.55
N ILE A 27 3.85 -18.83 0.98
CA ILE A 27 3.26 -18.81 -0.36
C ILE A 27 4.29 -19.26 -1.40
N LYS A 28 3.85 -20.12 -2.32
CA LYS A 28 4.69 -20.66 -3.40
C LYS A 28 3.88 -20.72 -4.67
N ASP A 29 4.43 -20.19 -5.76
CA ASP A 29 3.89 -20.50 -7.09
C ASP A 29 4.31 -21.92 -7.49
N LYS A 30 3.39 -22.88 -7.36
CA LYS A 30 3.64 -24.28 -7.75
C LYS A 30 3.42 -24.53 -9.24
N THR A 31 2.69 -23.66 -9.94
CA THR A 31 2.37 -23.83 -11.36
C THR A 31 3.41 -23.13 -12.24
N GLY A 32 4.08 -22.10 -11.72
CA GLY A 32 4.98 -21.23 -12.47
C GLY A 32 4.23 -20.30 -13.43
N GLU A 33 2.91 -20.24 -13.32
CA GLU A 33 2.03 -19.44 -14.17
C GLU A 33 2.28 -17.94 -14.01
N PHE A 34 2.76 -17.52 -12.83
CA PHE A 34 2.94 -16.12 -12.46
C PHE A 34 4.42 -15.70 -12.44
N LEU A 35 5.29 -16.51 -13.04
CA LEU A 35 6.69 -16.17 -13.26
C LEU A 35 6.79 -15.06 -14.31
N MET A 36 7.45 -13.96 -13.94
CA MET A 36 7.74 -12.86 -14.84
C MET A 36 9.15 -13.03 -15.40
N THR A 37 9.27 -13.11 -16.73
CA THR A 37 10.59 -13.12 -17.39
C THR A 37 10.94 -11.72 -17.87
N LEU A 38 12.07 -11.19 -17.40
CA LEU A 38 12.60 -9.90 -17.79
C LEU A 38 13.40 -10.01 -19.09
N ALA A 39 13.56 -8.89 -19.81
CA ALA A 39 14.29 -8.84 -21.08
C ALA A 39 15.77 -9.25 -20.96
N ASP A 40 16.35 -9.15 -19.75
CA ASP A 40 17.73 -9.56 -19.44
C ASP A 40 17.86 -11.03 -19.03
N GLY A 41 16.77 -11.81 -19.07
CA GLY A 41 16.73 -13.24 -18.76
C GLY A 41 16.51 -13.58 -17.30
N ARG A 42 16.38 -12.61 -16.39
CA ARG A 42 15.93 -12.87 -15.02
C ARG A 42 14.50 -13.39 -15.02
N VAL A 43 14.21 -14.35 -14.14
CA VAL A 43 12.87 -14.85 -13.85
C VAL A 43 12.52 -14.47 -12.43
N ILE A 44 11.43 -13.74 -12.27
CA ILE A 44 10.94 -13.24 -10.98
C ILE A 44 9.70 -14.04 -10.61
N ASP A 45 9.72 -14.69 -9.45
CA ASP A 45 8.50 -15.26 -8.86
C ASP A 45 7.77 -14.13 -8.13
N THR A 46 6.67 -13.67 -8.72
CA THR A 46 5.88 -12.53 -8.21
C THR A 46 5.03 -12.89 -6.98
N LYS A 47 4.98 -14.19 -6.63
CA LYS A 47 4.23 -14.70 -5.47
C LYS A 47 5.16 -15.09 -4.33
N GLY A 48 6.22 -15.83 -4.61
CA GLY A 48 7.09 -16.44 -3.61
C GLY A 48 7.72 -15.42 -2.65
N TRP A 49 7.77 -15.76 -1.36
CA TRP A 49 8.36 -14.93 -0.30
C TRP A 49 9.85 -14.62 -0.50
N ASN A 50 10.55 -15.42 -1.31
CA ASN A 50 12.01 -15.31 -1.48
C ASN A 50 12.43 -14.35 -2.61
N ASP A 51 11.48 -13.69 -3.27
CA ASP A 51 11.71 -12.71 -4.32
C ASP A 51 11.70 -11.27 -3.77
N TRP A 52 11.77 -10.27 -4.66
CA TRP A 52 11.79 -8.86 -4.29
C TRP A 52 10.88 -8.04 -5.20
N GLU A 53 9.67 -7.83 -4.70
CA GLU A 53 8.60 -7.05 -5.33
C GLU A 53 7.97 -6.07 -4.35
N TRP A 54 7.18 -5.12 -4.85
CA TRP A 54 6.44 -4.16 -4.01
C TRP A 54 5.53 -4.85 -2.98
N THR A 55 5.02 -6.03 -3.32
CA THR A 55 4.18 -6.87 -2.46
C THR A 55 4.88 -7.23 -1.14
N HIS A 56 6.18 -7.49 -1.22
CA HIS A 56 7.03 -7.76 -0.05
C HIS A 56 7.19 -6.50 0.80
N GLY A 57 7.27 -5.31 0.20
CA GLY A 57 7.34 -4.06 0.95
C GLY A 57 6.12 -3.86 1.85
N ILE A 58 4.93 -4.11 1.32
CA ILE A 58 3.67 -4.03 2.07
C ILE A 58 3.59 -5.15 3.12
N GLY A 59 3.97 -6.39 2.75
CA GLY A 59 3.98 -7.54 3.66
C GLY A 59 4.90 -7.34 4.85
N LEU A 60 6.14 -6.95 4.60
CA LEU A 60 7.13 -6.62 5.63
C LEU A 60 6.65 -5.49 6.54
N ASN A 61 6.01 -4.45 5.98
CA ASN A 61 5.47 -3.35 6.79
C ASN A 61 4.30 -3.82 7.69
N GLY A 62 3.42 -4.70 7.19
CA GLY A 62 2.37 -5.32 8.00
C GLY A 62 2.94 -6.16 9.15
N ILE A 63 3.94 -6.99 8.88
CA ILE A 63 4.64 -7.80 9.90
C ILE A 63 5.35 -6.89 10.91
N TRP A 64 6.00 -5.82 10.44
CA TRP A 64 6.65 -4.82 11.29
C TRP A 64 5.66 -4.11 12.20
N ALA A 65 4.48 -3.75 11.70
CA ALA A 65 3.44 -3.14 12.50
C ALA A 65 2.95 -4.09 13.60
N TYR A 66 2.86 -5.39 13.31
CA TYR A 66 2.47 -6.39 14.28
C TYR A 66 3.55 -6.66 15.33
N TYR A 67 4.83 -6.73 14.92
CA TYR A 67 5.98 -6.71 15.83
C TYR A 67 5.93 -5.48 16.74
N SER A 68 5.74 -4.29 16.18
CA SER A 68 5.69 -3.04 16.93
C SER A 68 4.54 -2.98 17.93
N LEU A 69 3.45 -3.70 17.68
CA LEU A 69 2.30 -3.80 18.57
C LEU A 69 2.51 -4.83 19.70
N THR A 70 3.12 -5.97 19.40
CA THR A 70 3.18 -7.13 20.30
C THR A 70 4.51 -7.30 21.02
N GLY A 71 5.61 -6.85 20.40
CA GLY A 71 6.99 -7.10 20.84
C GLY A 71 7.44 -8.55 20.67
N ASP A 72 6.74 -9.37 19.88
CA ASP A 72 7.13 -10.77 19.64
C ASP A 72 8.25 -10.87 18.60
N ASP A 73 9.46 -11.15 19.07
CA ASP A 73 10.70 -11.12 18.28
C ASP A 73 10.68 -12.06 17.07
N LYS A 74 9.84 -13.11 17.06
CA LYS A 74 9.73 -13.99 15.88
C LYS A 74 9.32 -13.24 14.60
N TYR A 75 8.56 -12.14 14.74
CA TYR A 75 8.15 -11.32 13.60
C TYR A 75 9.27 -10.39 13.14
N LEU A 76 10.14 -9.95 14.05
CA LEU A 76 11.36 -9.24 13.69
C LEU A 76 12.33 -10.18 12.97
N ASP A 77 12.49 -11.41 13.46
CA ASP A 77 13.35 -12.43 12.85
C ASP A 77 12.94 -12.69 11.38
N ILE A 78 11.63 -12.83 11.08
CA ILE A 78 11.12 -12.98 9.71
C ILE A 78 11.58 -11.83 8.80
N ILE A 79 11.54 -10.59 9.30
CA ILE A 79 11.91 -9.39 8.55
C ILE A 79 13.43 -9.35 8.32
N GLU A 80 14.22 -9.58 9.37
CA GLU A 80 15.68 -9.55 9.30
C GLU A 80 16.22 -10.68 8.41
N ASP A 81 15.65 -11.89 8.50
CA ASP A 81 15.98 -13.02 7.63
C ASP A 81 15.69 -12.71 6.16
N TRP A 82 14.55 -12.08 5.85
CA TRP A 82 14.24 -11.69 4.48
C TRP A 82 15.30 -10.72 3.94
N PHE A 83 15.61 -9.65 4.67
CA PHE A 83 16.64 -8.68 4.25
C PHE A 83 18.03 -9.31 4.15
N ALA A 84 18.44 -10.12 5.12
CA ALA A 84 19.73 -10.81 5.11
C ALA A 84 19.87 -11.67 3.85
N ASN A 85 18.83 -12.46 3.52
CA ASN A 85 18.81 -13.31 2.33
C ASN A 85 18.83 -12.50 1.03
N ARG A 86 18.05 -11.41 0.93
CA ARG A 86 18.01 -10.56 -0.27
C ARG A 86 19.31 -9.79 -0.47
N PHE A 87 19.93 -9.29 0.59
CA PHE A 87 21.23 -8.61 0.51
C PHE A 87 22.35 -9.58 0.16
N ALA A 88 22.35 -10.80 0.72
CA ALA A 88 23.31 -11.85 0.36
C ALA A 88 23.19 -12.27 -1.12
N ALA A 89 21.99 -12.19 -1.71
CA ALA A 89 21.76 -12.42 -3.13
C ALA A 89 22.15 -11.24 -4.05
N GLY A 90 22.63 -10.13 -3.49
CA GLY A 90 23.05 -8.95 -4.25
C GLY A 90 21.96 -7.89 -4.49
N GLY A 91 20.77 -8.08 -3.92
CA GLY A 91 19.63 -7.20 -4.08
C GLY A 91 18.98 -7.26 -5.47
N THR A 92 18.36 -6.16 -5.90
CA THR A 92 17.67 -6.06 -7.20
C THR A 92 17.86 -4.69 -7.84
N THR A 93 17.38 -4.55 -9.08
CA THR A 93 17.34 -3.27 -9.81
C THR A 93 16.35 -2.30 -9.17
N LYS A 94 16.73 -1.02 -9.10
CA LYS A 94 15.90 0.04 -8.50
C LYS A 94 14.81 0.48 -9.47
N ASN A 95 13.57 0.48 -8.99
CA ASN A 95 12.39 1.01 -9.67
C ASN A 95 11.35 1.41 -8.61
N ILE A 96 10.19 1.94 -9.03
CA ILE A 96 9.18 2.44 -8.07
C ILE A 96 8.73 1.35 -7.09
N ASN A 97 8.59 0.12 -7.57
CA ASN A 97 8.06 -1.01 -6.81
C ASN A 97 9.08 -1.58 -5.82
N THR A 98 10.33 -1.76 -6.26
CA THR A 98 11.37 -2.38 -5.43
C THR A 98 11.81 -1.50 -4.27
N MET A 99 11.52 -0.20 -4.34
CA MET A 99 11.76 0.77 -3.26
C MET A 99 10.88 0.52 -2.01
N ALA A 100 9.73 -0.15 -2.15
CA ALA A 100 8.73 -0.24 -1.09
C ALA A 100 9.27 -0.88 0.21
N VAL A 101 10.16 -1.86 0.10
CA VAL A 101 10.75 -2.58 1.26
C VAL A 101 11.58 -1.68 2.16
N PHE A 102 12.10 -0.57 1.64
CA PHE A 102 12.96 0.33 2.40
C PHE A 102 12.21 1.15 3.45
N LEU A 103 10.88 1.22 3.36
CA LEU A 103 10.07 1.74 4.47
C LEU A 103 10.30 0.91 5.74
N THR A 104 10.17 -0.42 5.62
CA THR A 104 10.38 -1.34 6.74
C THR A 104 11.84 -1.38 7.16
N LEU A 105 12.79 -1.43 6.21
CA LEU A 105 14.22 -1.41 6.55
C LEU A 105 14.60 -0.17 7.38
N ALA A 106 14.03 0.99 7.05
CA ALA A 106 14.29 2.22 7.80
C ALA A 106 13.78 2.13 9.25
N TYR A 107 12.60 1.56 9.49
CA TYR A 107 12.10 1.32 10.85
C TYR A 107 12.95 0.28 11.61
N VAL A 108 13.36 -0.80 10.96
CA VAL A 108 14.22 -1.82 11.57
C VAL A 108 15.58 -1.23 11.93
N TYR A 109 16.18 -0.41 11.05
CA TYR A 109 17.43 0.29 11.35
C TYR A 109 17.28 1.24 12.53
N GLU A 110 16.20 2.02 12.60
CA GLU A 110 15.92 2.91 13.74
C GLU A 110 15.84 2.15 15.08
N LYS A 111 15.29 0.94 15.05
CA LYS A 111 15.15 0.07 16.22
C LYS A 111 16.45 -0.62 16.63
N THR A 112 17.21 -1.14 15.66
CA THR A 112 18.35 -2.05 15.89
C THR A 112 19.69 -1.33 15.88
N GLY A 113 19.81 -0.22 15.15
CA GLY A 113 21.07 0.45 14.87
C GLY A 113 22.03 -0.35 13.97
N ASN A 114 21.55 -1.39 13.28
CA ASN A 114 22.40 -2.26 12.48
C ASN A 114 23.05 -1.50 11.32
N GLN A 115 24.35 -1.21 11.45
CA GLN A 115 25.10 -0.37 10.51
C GLN A 115 25.21 -0.98 9.11
N THR A 116 24.97 -2.28 8.94
CA THR A 116 24.98 -2.91 7.61
C THR A 116 23.82 -2.45 6.73
N TYR A 117 22.73 -1.91 7.31
CA TYR A 117 21.58 -1.40 6.56
C TYR A 117 21.78 0.02 6.02
N LEU A 118 22.69 0.80 6.62
CA LEU A 118 22.88 2.22 6.28
C LEU A 118 23.25 2.43 4.79
N PRO A 119 24.20 1.67 4.19
CA PRO A 119 24.51 1.84 2.76
C PRO A 119 23.33 1.53 1.83
N TRP A 120 22.45 0.62 2.23
CA TRP A 120 21.25 0.30 1.46
C TRP A 120 20.23 1.44 1.52
N LEU A 121 19.94 1.95 2.72
CA LEU A 121 19.05 3.10 2.90
C LEU A 121 19.57 4.34 2.14
N ASP A 122 20.88 4.61 2.24
CA ASP A 122 21.53 5.70 1.55
C ASP A 122 21.44 5.57 0.02
N SER A 123 21.89 4.45 -0.54
CA SER A 123 21.93 4.24 -2.00
C SER A 123 20.54 4.30 -2.64
N TRP A 124 19.53 3.76 -1.98
CA TRP A 124 18.16 3.73 -2.53
C TRP A 124 17.45 5.09 -2.39
N ALA A 125 17.67 5.81 -1.29
CA ALA A 125 17.14 7.16 -1.15
C ALA A 125 17.80 8.15 -2.13
N GLU A 126 19.13 8.11 -2.26
CA GLU A 126 19.88 8.93 -3.24
C GLU A 126 19.39 8.69 -4.67
N TRP A 127 19.25 7.42 -5.08
CA TRP A 127 18.67 7.09 -6.38
C TRP A 127 17.27 7.68 -6.54
N SER A 128 16.39 7.47 -5.55
CA SER A 128 15.00 7.94 -5.66
C SER A 128 14.92 9.47 -5.78
N TYR A 129 15.87 10.21 -5.21
CA TYR A 129 15.92 11.67 -5.22
C TYR A 129 16.61 12.24 -6.47
N HIS A 130 17.74 11.67 -6.89
CA HIS A 130 18.58 12.21 -7.96
C HIS A 130 18.42 11.52 -9.32
N ASP A 131 18.27 10.20 -9.33
CA ASP A 131 18.46 9.38 -10.53
C ASP A 131 17.15 8.84 -11.11
N LEU A 132 16.15 8.55 -10.26
CA LEU A 132 14.83 8.11 -10.68
C LEU A 132 14.23 9.13 -11.66
N GLU A 133 13.81 8.66 -12.83
CA GLU A 133 13.29 9.50 -13.90
C GLU A 133 12.12 10.37 -13.44
N ARG A 134 12.03 11.55 -14.04
CA ARG A 134 11.05 12.56 -13.67
C ARG A 134 10.16 12.91 -14.86
N THR A 135 8.86 12.98 -14.62
CA THR A 135 7.90 13.50 -15.58
C THR A 135 8.03 15.03 -15.71
N LYS A 136 7.26 15.60 -16.63
CA LYS A 136 7.01 17.04 -16.68
C LYS A 136 6.60 17.57 -15.29
N TYR A 137 7.17 18.71 -14.90
CA TYR A 137 7.05 19.31 -13.57
C TYR A 137 7.69 18.53 -12.42
N GLY A 138 8.48 17.51 -12.73
CA GLY A 138 9.29 16.78 -11.78
C GLY A 138 8.52 15.70 -11.01
N GLY A 139 7.39 15.19 -11.47
CA GLY A 139 6.76 14.06 -10.80
C GLY A 139 7.64 12.81 -10.89
N MET A 140 7.65 11.95 -9.88
CA MET A 140 8.36 10.67 -9.93
C MET A 140 7.70 9.79 -10.99
N GLN A 141 8.43 9.46 -12.06
CA GLN A 141 7.90 8.63 -13.13
C GLN A 141 7.67 7.20 -12.65
N HIS A 142 6.57 6.59 -13.06
CA HIS A 142 6.20 5.24 -12.63
C HIS A 142 6.99 4.12 -13.32
N ILE A 143 8.33 4.18 -13.30
CA ILE A 143 9.17 3.14 -13.89
C ILE A 143 9.08 1.83 -13.09
N THR A 144 8.91 0.71 -13.80
CA THR A 144 8.81 -0.64 -13.24
C THR A 144 9.92 -1.55 -13.79
N TYR A 145 9.89 -2.85 -13.49
CA TYR A 145 10.83 -3.80 -14.10
C TYR A 145 10.63 -3.96 -15.62
N LEU A 146 9.38 -3.89 -16.09
CA LEU A 146 9.02 -4.21 -17.47
C LEU A 146 8.92 -2.97 -18.35
N GLU A 147 8.45 -1.86 -17.78
CA GLU A 147 8.06 -0.70 -18.55
C GLU A 147 8.62 0.59 -17.93
N VAL A 148 9.12 1.44 -18.82
CA VAL A 148 9.63 2.79 -18.46
C VAL A 148 8.49 3.71 -18.02
N ASN A 149 7.29 3.51 -18.57
CA ASN A 149 6.11 4.35 -18.33
C ASN A 149 6.43 5.84 -18.49
N ASP A 150 7.01 6.19 -19.64
CA ASP A 150 7.48 7.55 -19.93
C ASP A 150 6.37 8.57 -19.68
N GLN A 151 6.71 9.61 -18.93
CA GLN A 151 5.80 10.69 -18.57
C GLN A 151 4.51 10.26 -17.84
N GLN A 152 4.52 9.15 -17.11
CA GLN A 152 3.35 8.69 -16.35
C GLN A 152 3.53 8.83 -14.83
N LEU A 153 2.43 9.19 -14.16
CA LEU A 153 2.27 9.19 -12.70
C LEU A 153 1.16 8.23 -12.32
N TRP A 154 1.40 7.31 -11.39
CA TRP A 154 0.41 6.36 -10.91
C TRP A 154 0.19 6.50 -9.40
N ASP A 155 -0.98 6.11 -8.92
CA ASP A 155 -1.41 6.29 -7.53
C ASP A 155 -0.49 5.67 -6.49
N ASP A 156 0.02 4.47 -6.76
CA ASP A 156 0.78 3.67 -5.81
C ASP A 156 2.21 4.19 -5.59
N THR A 157 2.73 5.04 -6.49
CA THR A 157 4.04 5.73 -6.35
C THR A 157 4.23 6.35 -4.98
N LEU A 158 3.17 6.94 -4.42
CA LEU A 158 3.21 7.58 -3.10
C LEU A 158 3.54 6.58 -1.99
N MET A 159 2.94 5.39 -2.04
CA MET A 159 3.19 4.33 -1.05
C MET A 159 4.52 3.62 -1.33
N MET A 160 4.80 3.30 -2.60
CA MET A 160 5.92 2.43 -2.96
C MET A 160 7.28 3.13 -2.91
N THR A 161 7.35 4.44 -3.16
CA THR A 161 8.64 5.16 -3.22
C THR A 161 8.66 6.41 -2.34
N VAL A 162 7.61 7.22 -2.37
CA VAL A 162 7.61 8.51 -1.65
C VAL A 162 7.61 8.32 -0.14
N MET A 163 6.82 7.38 0.38
CA MET A 163 6.77 7.07 1.81
C MET A 163 8.11 6.52 2.34
N PRO A 164 8.77 5.53 1.70
CA PRO A 164 10.15 5.16 2.02
C PRO A 164 11.12 6.35 2.04
N LEU A 165 11.13 7.19 1.00
CA LEU A 165 12.03 8.36 0.92
C LEU A 165 11.81 9.32 2.09
N ALA A 166 10.56 9.61 2.44
CA ALA A 166 10.23 10.47 3.57
C ALA A 166 10.73 9.91 4.91
N LYS A 167 10.53 8.59 5.13
CA LYS A 167 10.97 7.93 6.36
C LYS A 167 12.49 7.94 6.46
N ILE A 168 13.20 7.63 5.38
CA ILE A 168 14.67 7.68 5.34
C ILE A 168 15.16 9.12 5.58
N GLY A 169 14.50 10.11 4.98
CA GLY A 169 14.80 11.53 5.19
C GLY A 169 14.71 11.95 6.65
N LYS A 170 13.65 11.55 7.35
CA LYS A 170 13.50 11.79 8.80
C LYS A 170 14.58 11.07 9.61
N LEU A 171 14.80 9.79 9.32
CA LEU A 171 15.73 8.92 10.03
C LEU A 171 17.19 9.38 9.93
N LEU A 172 17.61 9.78 8.73
CA LEU A 172 19.00 10.19 8.45
C LEU A 172 19.21 11.71 8.55
N ASN A 173 18.22 12.47 9.03
CA ASN A 173 18.24 13.93 9.12
C ASN A 173 18.55 14.62 7.77
N ARG A 174 17.90 14.17 6.70
CA ARG A 174 18.02 14.71 5.33
C ARG A 174 16.70 15.40 4.94
N PRO A 175 16.52 16.69 5.30
CA PRO A 175 15.24 17.39 5.11
C PRO A 175 14.83 17.52 3.63
N HIS A 176 15.79 17.58 2.71
CA HIS A 176 15.52 17.67 1.27
C HIS A 176 14.74 16.46 0.72
N TYR A 177 14.92 15.27 1.29
CA TYR A 177 14.09 14.09 0.95
C TYR A 177 12.64 14.26 1.40
N VAL A 178 12.43 14.85 2.58
CA VAL A 178 11.09 15.12 3.12
C VAL A 178 10.38 16.20 2.30
N ASP A 179 11.12 17.23 1.89
CA ASP A 179 10.58 18.30 1.03
C ASP A 179 10.21 17.78 -0.36
N GLU A 180 11.03 16.89 -0.94
CA GLU A 180 10.67 16.21 -2.19
C GLU A 180 9.45 15.31 -2.01
N ALA A 181 9.36 14.57 -0.91
CA ALA A 181 8.20 13.74 -0.64
C ALA A 181 6.91 14.57 -0.54
N LYS A 182 6.94 15.71 0.18
CA LYS A 182 5.83 16.67 0.21
C LYS A 182 5.46 17.16 -1.19
N ARG A 183 6.45 17.49 -2.01
CA ARG A 183 6.23 17.92 -3.40
C ARG A 183 5.55 16.83 -4.23
N GLN A 184 5.95 15.58 -4.07
CA GLN A 184 5.34 14.45 -4.78
C GLN A 184 3.88 14.22 -4.37
N PHE A 185 3.54 14.32 -3.08
CA PHE A 185 2.14 14.27 -2.64
C PHE A 185 1.28 15.34 -3.33
N LEU A 186 1.73 16.60 -3.35
CA LEU A 186 1.00 17.69 -3.99
C LEU A 186 0.87 17.48 -5.51
N LEU A 187 1.90 16.97 -6.17
CA LEU A 187 1.86 16.68 -7.61
C LEU A 187 0.92 15.52 -7.95
N HIS A 188 0.96 14.43 -7.19
CA HIS A 188 0.08 13.28 -7.44
C HIS A 188 -1.38 13.66 -7.18
N ILE A 189 -1.69 14.40 -6.11
CA ILE A 189 -3.04 14.92 -5.88
C ILE A 189 -3.47 15.82 -7.05
N LYS A 190 -2.60 16.74 -7.51
CA LYS A 190 -2.90 17.63 -8.63
C LYS A 190 -3.32 16.91 -9.91
N TYR A 191 -2.72 15.75 -10.21
CA TYR A 191 -2.92 15.05 -11.49
C TYR A 191 -3.85 13.83 -11.41
N LEU A 192 -4.05 13.27 -10.23
CA LEU A 192 -4.81 12.03 -10.05
C LEU A 192 -6.14 12.25 -9.31
N PHE A 193 -6.27 13.30 -8.49
CA PHE A 193 -7.50 13.54 -7.73
C PHE A 193 -8.63 14.07 -8.62
N ASP A 194 -9.77 13.38 -8.62
CA ASP A 194 -10.98 13.82 -9.30
C ASP A 194 -11.87 14.63 -8.35
N THR A 195 -11.80 15.95 -8.49
CA THR A 195 -12.58 16.88 -7.67
C THR A 195 -14.10 16.76 -7.85
N LYS A 196 -14.58 16.04 -8.89
CA LYS A 196 -16.02 15.83 -9.09
C LYS A 196 -16.58 14.72 -8.19
N THR A 197 -15.76 13.72 -7.87
CA THR A 197 -16.20 12.54 -7.11
C THR A 197 -15.55 12.44 -5.74
N GLY A 198 -14.39 13.05 -5.54
CA GLY A 198 -13.56 12.85 -4.34
C GLY A 198 -12.68 11.60 -4.38
N LEU A 199 -12.69 10.87 -5.50
CA LEU A 199 -11.85 9.69 -5.73
C LEU A 199 -10.60 10.07 -6.55
N PHE A 200 -9.73 9.09 -6.79
CA PHE A 200 -8.55 9.21 -7.63
C PHE A 200 -8.66 8.37 -8.88
N PHE A 201 -8.11 8.87 -9.99
CA PHE A 201 -7.80 8.07 -11.16
C PHE A 201 -6.53 7.26 -10.93
N HIS A 202 -6.45 6.07 -11.54
CA HIS A 202 -5.29 5.19 -11.41
C HIS A 202 -3.99 5.85 -11.87
N GLY A 203 -4.03 6.59 -12.99
CA GLY A 203 -2.84 7.23 -13.53
C GLY A 203 -3.09 8.48 -14.35
N TRP A 204 -1.99 9.12 -14.71
CA TRP A 204 -1.91 10.31 -15.54
C TRP A 204 -0.74 10.18 -16.50
N THR A 205 -0.91 10.60 -17.76
CA THR A 205 0.18 10.76 -18.73
C THR A 205 0.33 12.24 -19.11
N PHE A 206 1.56 12.71 -19.34
CA PHE A 206 1.79 14.04 -19.94
C PHE A 206 1.88 14.02 -21.47
N HIS A 207 1.78 12.86 -22.10
CA HIS A 207 1.65 12.77 -23.55
C HIS A 207 0.26 13.23 -24.01
N GLU A 208 0.14 13.52 -25.31
CA GLU A 208 -1.15 13.81 -25.97
C GLU A 208 -1.95 14.99 -25.36
N GLY A 209 -1.26 15.94 -24.73
CA GLY A 209 -1.90 17.07 -24.06
C GLY A 209 -2.33 16.78 -22.61
N GLY A 210 -2.20 15.54 -22.17
CA GLY A 210 -2.42 15.07 -20.81
C GLY A 210 -3.82 14.55 -20.56
N HIS A 211 -3.92 13.32 -20.04
CA HIS A 211 -5.19 12.68 -19.68
C HIS A 211 -4.98 11.56 -18.63
N ASN A 212 -6.08 11.06 -18.05
CA ASN A 212 -6.09 10.04 -17.00
C ASN A 212 -6.39 8.62 -17.54
N PHE A 213 -5.85 8.28 -18.71
CA PHE A 213 -6.07 6.98 -19.39
C PHE A 213 -7.57 6.64 -19.54
N ALA A 214 -8.03 5.58 -18.87
CA ALA A 214 -9.40 5.10 -18.86
C ALA A 214 -10.36 5.92 -17.98
N ASP A 215 -9.87 6.97 -17.29
CA ASP A 215 -10.59 7.66 -16.23
C ASP A 215 -11.09 6.69 -15.13
N ALA A 216 -10.30 5.64 -14.86
CA ALA A 216 -10.65 4.55 -13.96
C ALA A 216 -10.48 4.94 -12.50
N ARG A 217 -11.58 4.92 -11.73
CA ARG A 217 -11.59 5.03 -10.26
C ARG A 217 -11.41 3.66 -9.63
N TRP A 218 -10.25 3.09 -9.89
CA TRP A 218 -9.90 1.73 -9.49
C TRP A 218 -9.66 1.63 -7.98
N ALA A 219 -10.19 0.58 -7.37
CA ALA A 219 -10.33 0.48 -5.92
C ALA A 219 -8.99 0.28 -5.21
N ARG A 220 -8.16 -0.67 -5.63
CA ARG A 220 -6.86 -0.89 -4.96
C ARG A 220 -5.95 0.32 -5.13
N GLY A 221 -6.00 0.98 -6.28
CA GLY A 221 -5.36 2.25 -6.54
C GLY A 221 -5.76 3.34 -5.56
N ASN A 222 -7.06 3.56 -5.42
CA ASN A 222 -7.62 4.48 -4.42
C ASN A 222 -7.23 4.10 -2.98
N ALA A 223 -7.18 2.79 -2.67
CA ALA A 223 -6.82 2.31 -1.35
C ALA A 223 -5.37 2.67 -0.99
N TRP A 224 -4.45 2.77 -1.94
CA TRP A 224 -3.10 3.28 -1.68
C TRP A 224 -3.09 4.70 -1.13
N LEU A 225 -3.95 5.58 -1.65
CA LEU A 225 -4.08 6.94 -1.14
C LEU A 225 -4.67 6.94 0.27
N THR A 226 -5.69 6.10 0.50
CA THR A 226 -6.33 5.96 1.82
C THR A 226 -5.37 5.42 2.87
N ILE A 227 -4.42 4.55 2.48
CA ILE A 227 -3.33 4.06 3.32
C ILE A 227 -2.28 5.16 3.57
N VAL A 228 -1.74 5.74 2.50
CA VAL A 228 -0.49 6.51 2.57
C VAL A 228 -0.68 7.92 3.13
N ILE A 229 -1.84 8.55 2.95
CA ILE A 229 -2.08 9.90 3.46
C ILE A 229 -2.04 9.94 5.00
N PRO A 230 -2.78 9.08 5.74
CA PRO A 230 -2.66 8.99 7.19
C PRO A 230 -1.26 8.61 7.69
N GLU A 231 -0.57 7.70 6.99
CA GLU A 231 0.81 7.30 7.27
C GLU A 231 1.77 8.49 7.18
N PHE A 232 1.71 9.25 6.09
CA PHE A 232 2.57 10.39 5.85
C PHE A 232 2.31 11.54 6.83
N LEU A 233 1.04 11.81 7.13
CA LEU A 233 0.64 12.79 8.16
C LEU A 233 1.22 12.43 9.54
N GLU A 234 1.14 11.15 9.95
CA GLU A 234 1.73 10.69 11.20
C GLU A 234 3.26 10.75 11.20
N LEU A 235 3.91 10.36 10.10
CA LEU A 235 5.38 10.39 9.98
C LEU A 235 5.95 11.80 10.11
N LEU A 236 5.32 12.77 9.45
CA LEU A 236 5.83 14.13 9.42
C LEU A 236 5.55 14.91 10.71
N ASP A 237 4.45 14.59 11.38
CA ASP A 237 3.97 15.26 12.61
C ASP A 237 3.96 16.80 12.44
N LEU A 238 3.35 17.25 11.34
CA LEU A 238 3.30 18.67 10.99
C LEU A 238 2.40 19.45 11.95
N PRO A 239 2.70 20.74 12.22
CA PRO A 239 1.85 21.62 13.02
C PRO A 239 0.41 21.68 12.50
N ALA A 240 -0.55 21.91 13.40
CA ALA A 240 -1.98 21.88 13.04
C ALA A 240 -2.37 22.89 11.94
N ASN A 241 -1.66 24.02 11.85
CA ASN A 241 -1.85 25.09 10.88
C ASN A 241 -0.94 24.99 9.64
N ASP A 242 -0.16 23.90 9.49
CA ASP A 242 0.64 23.68 8.29
C ASP A 242 -0.29 23.49 7.06
N PRO A 243 -0.05 24.21 5.95
CA PRO A 243 -0.94 24.18 4.80
C PRO A 243 -0.94 22.82 4.08
N ILE A 244 0.18 22.09 4.08
CA ILE A 244 0.25 20.75 3.49
C ILE A 244 -0.56 19.79 4.34
N ARG A 245 -0.44 19.88 5.67
CA ARG A 245 -1.26 19.10 6.60
C ARG A 245 -2.75 19.32 6.32
N THR A 246 -3.19 20.57 6.25
CA THR A 246 -4.60 20.91 5.97
C THR A 246 -5.05 20.34 4.63
N HIS A 247 -4.26 20.55 3.57
CA HIS A 247 -4.61 20.05 2.24
C HIS A 247 -4.75 18.53 2.20
N LEU A 248 -3.82 17.79 2.81
CA LEU A 248 -3.88 16.33 2.87
C LEU A 248 -5.07 15.81 3.70
N LEU A 249 -5.40 16.48 4.81
CA LEU A 249 -6.57 16.16 5.60
C LEU A 249 -7.87 16.38 4.81
N ASP A 250 -7.98 17.49 4.09
CA ASP A 250 -9.16 17.80 3.27
C ASP A 250 -9.31 16.77 2.13
N THR A 251 -8.21 16.42 1.46
CA THR A 251 -8.19 15.37 0.43
C THR A 251 -8.62 14.01 1.00
N LEU A 252 -8.10 13.61 2.16
CA LEU A 252 -8.49 12.36 2.82
C LEU A 252 -9.97 12.35 3.22
N ASN A 253 -10.48 13.46 3.78
CA ASN A 253 -11.89 13.57 4.14
C ASN A 253 -12.79 13.46 2.91
N ALA A 254 -12.47 14.14 1.81
CA ALA A 254 -13.22 14.04 0.56
C ALA A 254 -13.26 12.60 0.01
N GLN A 255 -12.14 11.87 0.06
CA GLN A 255 -12.11 10.45 -0.34
C GLN A 255 -12.94 9.57 0.59
N CYS A 256 -12.87 9.77 1.91
CA CYS A 256 -13.67 9.02 2.86
C CYS A 256 -15.18 9.28 2.67
N GLU A 257 -15.57 10.53 2.41
CA GLU A 257 -16.94 10.92 2.06
C GLU A 257 -17.43 10.20 0.80
N ALA A 258 -16.59 10.10 -0.23
CA ALA A 258 -16.90 9.42 -1.48
C ALA A 258 -17.00 7.90 -1.33
N LEU A 259 -16.11 7.28 -0.54
CA LEU A 259 -16.10 5.83 -0.33
C LEU A 259 -17.29 5.33 0.47
N LYS A 260 -17.76 6.11 1.46
CA LYS A 260 -18.86 5.72 2.36
C LYS A 260 -20.14 5.26 1.64
N PRO A 261 -20.73 5.99 0.67
CA PRO A 261 -21.91 5.54 -0.05
C PRO A 261 -21.62 4.43 -1.09
N LEU A 262 -20.36 4.17 -1.41
CA LEU A 262 -19.96 3.16 -2.39
C LEU A 262 -19.69 1.78 -1.79
N GLN A 263 -19.63 1.67 -0.45
CA GLN A 263 -19.53 0.39 0.25
C GLN A 263 -20.74 -0.48 -0.06
N THR A 264 -20.52 -1.73 -0.45
CA THR A 264 -21.60 -2.66 -0.76
C THR A 264 -22.25 -3.18 0.54
N PRO A 265 -23.44 -3.81 0.47
CA PRO A 265 -24.04 -4.46 1.63
C PRO A 265 -23.18 -5.57 2.27
N SER A 266 -22.22 -6.14 1.54
CA SER A 266 -21.27 -7.12 2.10
C SER A 266 -20.13 -6.46 2.89
N GLY A 267 -20.03 -5.13 2.89
CA GLY A 267 -18.95 -4.37 3.52
C GLY A 267 -17.70 -4.20 2.65
N LEU A 268 -17.65 -4.83 1.47
CA LEU A 268 -16.59 -4.70 0.48
C LEU A 268 -16.79 -3.46 -0.41
N TRP A 269 -15.78 -3.13 -1.21
CA TRP A 269 -15.90 -2.22 -2.35
C TRP A 269 -15.69 -2.97 -3.67
N ARG A 270 -16.26 -2.43 -4.74
CA ARG A 270 -16.10 -2.93 -6.11
C ARG A 270 -14.77 -2.48 -6.72
N THR A 271 -14.20 -3.27 -7.64
CA THR A 271 -12.91 -3.02 -8.31
C THR A 271 -12.88 -1.69 -9.05
N LEU A 272 -13.94 -1.33 -9.76
CA LEU A 272 -14.22 0.04 -10.20
C LEU A 272 -15.31 0.60 -9.27
N LEU A 273 -14.93 1.58 -8.47
CA LEU A 273 -15.72 2.05 -7.32
C LEU A 273 -17.10 2.58 -7.72
N ASP A 274 -17.18 3.22 -8.88
CA ASP A 274 -18.34 3.92 -9.42
C ASP A 274 -19.09 3.15 -10.53
N GLN A 275 -18.69 1.91 -10.81
CA GLN A 275 -19.36 1.03 -11.76
C GLN A 275 -20.16 -0.04 -11.00
N PRO A 276 -21.33 -0.49 -11.48
CA PRO A 276 -22.14 -1.47 -10.78
C PRO A 276 -21.65 -2.92 -11.02
N GLU A 277 -22.05 -3.84 -10.14
CA GLU A 277 -21.60 -5.26 -10.17
C GLU A 277 -22.17 -6.03 -11.36
N ASP A 278 -23.40 -5.72 -11.76
CA ASP A 278 -24.08 -6.33 -12.92
C ASP A 278 -23.46 -5.91 -14.26
N GLU A 279 -22.68 -4.84 -14.28
CA GLU A 279 -21.81 -4.45 -15.40
C GLU A 279 -20.38 -5.02 -15.30
N GLY A 280 -20.13 -5.95 -14.38
CA GLY A 280 -18.86 -6.68 -14.25
C GLY A 280 -17.85 -6.10 -13.26
N SER A 281 -18.18 -5.03 -12.53
CA SER A 281 -17.31 -4.49 -11.47
C SER A 281 -17.43 -5.31 -10.19
N TYR A 282 -16.69 -6.41 -10.10
CA TYR A 282 -16.72 -7.34 -8.97
C TYR A 282 -16.22 -6.71 -7.66
N VAL A 283 -16.62 -7.28 -6.52
CA VAL A 283 -16.11 -6.90 -5.18
C VAL A 283 -14.66 -7.36 -4.96
N GLU A 284 -13.85 -6.50 -4.35
CA GLU A 284 -12.40 -6.69 -4.24
C GLU A 284 -11.91 -6.52 -2.79
N SER A 285 -11.34 -7.58 -2.23
CA SER A 285 -11.02 -7.66 -0.80
C SER A 285 -9.73 -6.92 -0.41
N SER A 286 -8.74 -6.85 -1.30
CA SER A 286 -7.46 -6.20 -0.98
C SER A 286 -7.64 -4.67 -0.85
N ALA A 287 -8.31 -4.06 -1.81
CA ALA A 287 -8.75 -2.67 -1.77
C ALA A 287 -9.59 -2.40 -0.52
N THR A 288 -10.54 -3.29 -0.20
CA THR A 288 -11.34 -3.18 1.02
C THR A 288 -10.48 -3.16 2.28
N ALA A 289 -9.48 -4.05 2.38
CA ALA A 289 -8.53 -4.05 3.49
C ALA A 289 -7.73 -2.74 3.58
N GLY A 290 -7.27 -2.21 2.44
CA GLY A 290 -6.57 -0.92 2.39
C GLY A 290 -7.45 0.26 2.81
N PHE A 291 -8.70 0.34 2.35
CA PHE A 291 -9.66 1.36 2.78
C PHE A 291 -9.94 1.27 4.28
N ALA A 292 -10.21 0.07 4.78
CA ALA A 292 -10.46 -0.17 6.18
C ALA A 292 -9.28 0.26 7.06
N PHE A 293 -8.05 -0.11 6.67
CA PHE A 293 -6.83 0.32 7.35
C PHE A 293 -6.74 1.84 7.44
N GLY A 294 -6.86 2.53 6.29
CA GLY A 294 -6.69 3.97 6.23
C GLY A 294 -7.76 4.72 7.02
N ILE A 295 -9.02 4.27 6.95
CA ILE A 295 -10.14 4.84 7.72
C ILE A 295 -9.92 4.62 9.23
N LEU A 296 -9.56 3.41 9.66
CA LEU A 296 -9.27 3.12 11.08
C LEU A 296 -8.12 4.00 11.61
N LYS A 297 -7.02 4.08 10.86
CA LYS A 297 -5.86 4.89 11.21
C LYS A 297 -6.21 6.37 11.27
N ALA A 298 -6.92 6.88 10.27
CA ALA A 298 -7.38 8.25 10.24
C ALA A 298 -8.29 8.58 11.44
N GLN A 299 -9.18 7.67 11.85
CA GLN A 299 -10.00 7.84 13.04
C GLN A 299 -9.18 7.84 14.33
N ARG A 300 -8.27 6.88 14.51
CA ARG A 300 -7.38 6.80 15.68
C ARG A 300 -6.55 8.08 15.83
N LYS A 301 -6.08 8.63 14.71
CA LYS A 301 -5.31 9.87 14.65
C LYS A 301 -6.16 11.15 14.66
N LYS A 302 -7.50 11.02 14.69
CA LYS A 302 -8.48 12.12 14.68
C LYS A 302 -8.37 13.02 13.45
N TYR A 303 -8.03 12.43 12.30
CA TYR A 303 -7.99 13.08 11.00
C TYR A 303 -9.39 13.14 10.34
N ILE A 304 -10.24 12.17 10.66
CA ILE A 304 -11.64 12.08 10.23
C ILE A 304 -12.56 11.82 11.44
N GLY A 305 -13.86 12.05 11.27
CA GLY A 305 -14.85 11.91 12.34
C GLY A 305 -15.26 10.47 12.65
N LYS A 306 -16.07 10.29 13.72
CA LYS A 306 -16.53 8.97 14.20
C LYS A 306 -17.59 8.33 13.30
N GLU A 307 -18.22 9.10 12.44
CA GLU A 307 -19.24 8.68 11.47
C GLU A 307 -18.76 7.63 10.44
N TYR A 308 -17.45 7.39 10.35
CA TYR A 308 -16.83 6.35 9.53
C TYR A 308 -16.56 5.04 10.29
N GLN A 309 -16.88 4.96 11.59
CA GLN A 309 -16.51 3.79 12.39
C GLN A 309 -17.28 2.55 11.92
N ALA A 310 -18.57 2.69 11.64
CA ALA A 310 -19.38 1.60 11.11
C ALA A 310 -18.87 1.12 9.75
N VAL A 311 -18.48 2.05 8.87
CA VAL A 311 -17.91 1.76 7.54
C VAL A 311 -16.65 0.90 7.68
N ALA A 312 -15.72 1.32 8.54
CA ALA A 312 -14.49 0.57 8.79
C ALA A 312 -14.75 -0.80 9.41
N PHE A 313 -15.65 -0.91 10.40
CA PHE A 313 -15.91 -2.17 11.10
C PHE A 313 -16.61 -3.19 10.21
N GLN A 314 -17.53 -2.74 9.35
CA GLN A 314 -18.13 -3.58 8.31
C GLN A 314 -17.08 -4.08 7.32
N ALA A 315 -16.15 -3.22 6.91
CA ALA A 315 -15.05 -3.60 6.05
C ALA A 315 -14.10 -4.61 6.71
N VAL A 316 -13.77 -4.44 8.00
CA VAL A 316 -12.97 -5.42 8.76
C VAL A 316 -13.68 -6.77 8.83
N GLN A 317 -14.98 -6.80 9.11
CA GLN A 317 -15.74 -8.05 9.11
C GLN A 317 -15.70 -8.72 7.72
N ALA A 318 -15.92 -7.92 6.67
CA ALA A 318 -15.88 -8.43 5.29
C ALA A 318 -14.51 -9.01 4.92
N VAL A 319 -13.41 -8.37 5.34
CA VAL A 319 -12.06 -8.90 5.16
C VAL A 319 -11.90 -10.22 5.91
N LEU A 320 -12.32 -10.30 7.18
CA LEU A 320 -12.25 -11.52 7.99
C LEU A 320 -13.01 -12.69 7.36
N ASP A 321 -14.20 -12.42 6.82
CA ASP A 321 -15.05 -13.42 6.16
C ASP A 321 -14.45 -13.94 4.85
N ASN A 322 -13.49 -13.22 4.27
CA ASN A 322 -12.78 -13.60 3.04
C ASN A 322 -11.39 -14.22 3.30
N ILE A 323 -11.00 -14.48 4.55
CA ILE A 323 -9.76 -15.20 4.86
C ILE A 323 -10.07 -16.70 4.96
N ASN A 324 -9.48 -17.51 4.06
CA ASN A 324 -9.67 -18.96 4.08
C ASN A 324 -8.86 -19.65 5.21
N ALA A 325 -8.97 -20.98 5.30
CA ALA A 325 -8.31 -21.77 6.34
C ALA A 325 -6.78 -21.83 6.16
N GLU A 326 -6.29 -21.56 4.95
CA GLU A 326 -4.89 -21.56 4.56
C GLU A 326 -4.20 -20.21 4.77
N GLY A 327 -4.94 -19.18 5.21
CA GLY A 327 -4.39 -17.83 5.42
C GLY A 327 -4.26 -17.02 4.14
N GLU A 328 -5.13 -17.26 3.16
CA GLU A 328 -5.22 -16.48 1.93
C GLU A 328 -6.43 -15.55 1.97
N LEU A 329 -6.24 -14.32 1.47
CA LEU A 329 -7.35 -13.40 1.27
C LEU A 329 -8.00 -13.67 -0.10
N LEU A 330 -9.20 -14.21 -0.06
CA LEU A 330 -10.04 -14.48 -1.24
C LEU A 330 -10.58 -13.17 -1.84
N ASN A 331 -11.11 -13.26 -3.07
CA ASN A 331 -11.63 -12.11 -3.82
C ASN A 331 -10.58 -10.98 -3.99
N THR A 332 -9.31 -11.39 -4.10
CA THR A 332 -8.20 -10.50 -4.42
C THR A 332 -7.97 -10.54 -5.93
N SER A 333 -7.96 -9.38 -6.57
CA SER A 333 -7.64 -9.26 -8.00
C SER A 333 -6.12 -9.36 -8.22
N PHE A 334 -5.67 -9.91 -9.35
CA PHE A 334 -4.27 -10.05 -9.75
C PHE A 334 -3.57 -8.69 -9.97
N GLY A 335 -2.25 -8.71 -10.21
CA GLY A 335 -1.46 -7.51 -10.51
C GLY A 335 -2.09 -6.75 -11.68
N THR A 336 -2.30 -5.44 -11.50
CA THR A 336 -3.05 -4.59 -12.44
C THR A 336 -2.16 -3.44 -12.86
N GLY A 337 -1.84 -3.38 -14.15
CA GLY A 337 -1.15 -2.24 -14.75
C GLY A 337 -2.15 -1.16 -15.18
N MET A 338 -1.66 -0.14 -15.90
CA MET A 338 -2.51 0.93 -16.40
C MET A 338 -3.44 0.44 -17.53
N GLY A 339 -4.75 0.46 -17.28
CA GLY A 339 -5.76 0.17 -18.29
C GLY A 339 -6.09 1.39 -19.15
N HIS A 340 -6.32 1.15 -20.45
CA HIS A 340 -6.75 2.18 -21.43
C HIS A 340 -8.27 2.24 -21.65
N ASP A 341 -9.01 1.31 -21.06
CA ASP A 341 -10.45 1.30 -20.96
C ASP A 341 -10.88 0.68 -19.61
N LEU A 342 -12.17 0.82 -19.27
CA LEU A 342 -12.70 0.27 -18.01
C LEU A 342 -12.83 -1.26 -18.04
N GLN A 343 -12.94 -1.88 -19.21
CA GLN A 343 -13.09 -3.34 -19.32
C GLN A 343 -11.81 -4.05 -18.87
N HIS A 344 -10.64 -3.48 -19.14
CA HIS A 344 -9.36 -3.94 -18.60
C HIS A 344 -9.42 -4.27 -17.10
N TYR A 345 -9.98 -3.36 -16.30
CA TYR A 345 -10.07 -3.52 -14.83
C TYR A 345 -11.10 -4.58 -14.41
N LYS A 346 -12.18 -4.74 -15.20
CA LYS A 346 -13.23 -5.75 -14.98
C LYS A 346 -12.74 -7.16 -15.31
N ASP A 347 -11.80 -7.29 -16.25
CA ASP A 347 -11.28 -8.58 -16.71
C ASP A 347 -10.08 -9.09 -15.90
N ILE A 348 -9.57 -8.30 -14.94
CA ILE A 348 -8.45 -8.73 -14.09
C ILE A 348 -8.83 -10.00 -13.33
N PRO A 349 -8.04 -11.09 -13.44
CA PRO A 349 -8.32 -12.34 -12.76
C PRO A 349 -8.34 -12.18 -11.24
N ILE A 350 -9.19 -12.97 -10.56
CA ILE A 350 -9.22 -13.05 -9.10
C ILE A 350 -8.40 -14.27 -8.67
N THR A 351 -7.37 -14.05 -7.85
CA THR A 351 -6.48 -15.10 -7.34
C THR A 351 -5.80 -14.68 -6.04
N SER A 352 -5.36 -15.66 -5.24
CA SER A 352 -4.54 -15.42 -4.06
C SER A 352 -3.23 -14.75 -4.46
N MET A 353 -2.90 -13.64 -3.80
CA MET A 353 -1.77 -12.78 -4.11
C MET A 353 -1.15 -12.21 -2.84
N PRO A 354 0.18 -12.17 -2.70
CA PRO A 354 0.84 -11.75 -1.45
C PRO A 354 0.37 -10.41 -0.87
N TYR A 355 0.03 -9.43 -1.73
CA TYR A 355 -0.47 -8.14 -1.27
C TYR A 355 -1.87 -8.21 -0.63
N GLY A 356 -2.70 -9.19 -1.00
CA GLY A 356 -3.98 -9.44 -0.33
C GLY A 356 -3.76 -9.79 1.15
N GLN A 357 -2.91 -10.78 1.41
CA GLN A 357 -2.49 -11.15 2.77
C GLN A 357 -1.82 -9.95 3.48
N ALA A 358 -0.93 -9.23 2.80
CA ALA A 358 -0.24 -8.08 3.38
C ALA A 358 -1.21 -6.96 3.83
N MET A 359 -2.17 -6.58 2.98
CA MET A 359 -3.18 -5.58 3.33
C MET A 359 -4.12 -6.08 4.43
N ALA A 360 -4.49 -7.36 4.42
CA ALA A 360 -5.27 -7.97 5.50
C ALA A 360 -4.52 -7.92 6.85
N ILE A 361 -3.22 -8.21 6.86
CA ILE A 361 -2.38 -8.05 8.06
C ILE A 361 -2.42 -6.59 8.52
N MET A 362 -2.18 -5.63 7.63
CA MET A 362 -2.18 -4.20 7.99
C MET A 362 -3.49 -3.76 8.66
N VAL A 363 -4.64 -4.05 8.06
CA VAL A 363 -5.94 -3.65 8.63
C VAL A 363 -6.21 -4.33 9.96
N LEU A 364 -5.92 -5.63 10.11
CA LEU A 364 -6.19 -6.35 11.35
C LEU A 364 -5.27 -5.89 12.49
N VAL A 365 -4.01 -5.55 12.19
CA VAL A 365 -3.08 -4.97 13.17
C VAL A 365 -3.54 -3.58 13.61
N GLU A 366 -3.98 -2.73 12.68
CA GLU A 366 -4.55 -1.43 13.03
C GLU A 366 -5.85 -1.59 13.82
N PHE A 367 -6.69 -2.56 13.46
CA PHE A 367 -7.92 -2.88 14.17
C PHE A 367 -7.65 -3.38 15.60
N LEU A 368 -6.58 -4.12 15.86
CA LEU A 368 -6.20 -4.51 17.23
C LEU A 368 -6.02 -3.31 18.17
N ARG A 369 -5.67 -2.12 17.64
CA ARG A 369 -5.55 -0.91 18.45
C ARG A 369 -6.87 -0.41 19.05
N VAL A 370 -8.03 -0.87 18.56
CA VAL A 370 -9.32 -0.53 19.17
C VAL A 370 -9.51 -1.20 20.54
N PHE A 371 -8.78 -2.29 20.81
CA PHE A 371 -8.81 -3.03 22.07
C PHE A 371 -7.86 -2.48 23.14
N ILE A 372 -7.00 -1.51 22.77
CA ILE A 372 -5.98 -0.89 23.63
C ILE A 372 -6.50 0.43 24.16
#